data_AF-A0A0D9YL86-F1
#
_entry.id   AF-A0A0D9YL86-F1
#
_cell.length_a   1.000
_cell.length_b   1.000
_cell.length_c   1.000
_cell.angle_alpha   90.00
_cell.angle_beta   90.00
_cell.angle_gamma   90.00
#
_symmetry.space_group_name_H-M   'P 1'
#
loop_
_entity.id
_entity.type
_entity.pdbx_description
1 polymer ?
#
loop_
_entity_poly.entity_id
_entity_poly.type
_entity_poly.pdbx_seq_one_letter_code
_entity_poly.pdbx_strand_id
1 'polypeptide(L)'
;MELYADVVPLTSENFRTLYTSNKKPLDYKGSVIHSMHCERIHFFTCVAWFDGNHVVFDRLISGFHNLKAIEAEVGSTSGTTTKINEVKIANCGEVVIAPVAVVNY
;
A
#
# COMPACT_ATOMS: atom_id res chain seq x y z
N MET A 1 -4.25 -1.30 -5.35
CA MET A 1 -3.24 -0.27 -5.68
C MET A 1 -2.83 -0.49 -7.12
N GLU A 2 -2.45 0.55 -7.84
CA GLU A 2 -1.84 0.46 -9.16
C GLU A 2 -0.32 0.57 -8.98
N LEU A 3 0.43 -0.33 -9.62
CA LEU A 3 1.90 -0.35 -9.58
C LEU A 3 2.45 0.33 -10.83
N TYR A 4 3.45 1.20 -10.68
CA TYR A 4 4.15 1.86 -11.80
C TYR A 4 5.17 0.93 -12.46
N ALA A 5 4.67 -0.13 -13.11
CA ALA A 5 5.52 -1.13 -13.77
C ALA A 5 6.31 -0.58 -14.97
N ASP A 6 5.87 0.54 -15.52
CA ASP A 6 6.54 1.28 -16.60
C ASP A 6 7.78 2.03 -16.12
N VAL A 7 7.74 2.62 -14.92
CA VAL A 7 8.87 3.39 -14.35
C VAL A 7 9.82 2.49 -13.56
N VAL A 8 9.28 1.53 -12.80
CA VAL A 8 10.06 0.70 -11.84
C VAL A 8 9.73 -0.78 -11.95
N PRO A 9 9.98 -1.42 -13.12
CA PRO A 9 9.51 -2.78 -13.42
C PRO A 9 9.98 -3.84 -12.41
N LEU A 10 11.24 -3.77 -11.97
CA LEU A 10 11.80 -4.75 -11.03
C LEU A 10 11.15 -4.63 -9.63
N THR A 11 10.94 -3.39 -9.17
CA THR A 11 10.30 -3.12 -7.88
C THR A 11 8.85 -3.57 -7.93
N SER A 12 8.10 -3.17 -8.97
CA SER A 12 6.70 -3.55 -9.14
C SER A 12 6.52 -5.07 -9.19
N GLU A 13 7.39 -5.81 -9.88
CA GLU A 13 7.30 -7.27 -9.95
C GLU A 13 7.59 -7.94 -8.59
N ASN A 14 8.54 -7.41 -7.82
CA ASN A 14 8.80 -7.86 -6.46
C ASN A 14 7.55 -7.70 -5.58
N PHE A 15 6.87 -6.55 -5.63
CA PHE A 15 5.64 -6.32 -4.87
C PHE A 15 4.46 -7.14 -5.38
N ARG A 16 4.30 -7.29 -6.69
CA ARG A 16 3.25 -8.13 -7.29
C ARG A 16 3.34 -9.57 -6.79
N THR A 17 4.57 -10.07 -6.66
CA THR A 17 4.84 -11.39 -6.08
C THR A 17 4.40 -11.45 -4.62
N LEU A 18 4.68 -10.44 -3.80
CA LEU A 18 4.27 -10.42 -2.39
C LEU A 18 2.74 -10.38 -2.20
N TYR A 19 1.99 -9.77 -3.13
CA TYR A 19 0.52 -9.73 -3.08
C TYR A 19 -0.15 -11.01 -3.57
N THR A 20 0.46 -11.69 -4.53
CA THR A 20 -0.15 -12.82 -5.25
C THR A 20 0.38 -14.17 -4.80
N SER A 21 1.60 -14.21 -4.27
CA SER A 21 2.24 -15.47 -3.95
C SER A 21 1.61 -16.08 -2.69
N ASN A 22 0.90 -17.19 -2.87
CA ASN A 22 0.45 -18.05 -1.76
C ASN A 22 1.60 -18.93 -1.23
N LYS A 23 2.87 -18.51 -1.38
CA LYS A 23 4.07 -19.27 -1.03
C LYS A 23 4.73 -18.64 0.18
N LYS A 24 4.58 -19.26 1.36
CA LYS A 24 5.36 -18.88 2.54
C LYS A 24 6.85 -19.10 2.25
N PRO A 25 7.74 -18.18 2.65
CA PRO A 25 7.55 -17.11 3.65
C PRO A 25 7.21 -15.70 3.12
N LEU A 26 6.97 -15.50 1.82
CA LEU A 26 6.90 -14.18 1.18
C LEU A 26 5.46 -13.77 0.81
N ASP A 27 4.58 -13.63 1.80
CA ASP A 27 3.18 -13.21 1.60
C ASP A 27 2.85 -12.05 2.55
N TYR A 28 2.15 -11.03 2.05
CA TYR A 28 1.62 -9.95 2.89
C TYR A 28 0.41 -10.39 3.72
N LYS A 29 -0.28 -11.47 3.35
CA LYS A 29 -1.42 -11.98 4.09
C LYS A 29 -1.05 -12.38 5.51
N GLY A 30 -1.73 -11.77 6.48
CA GLY A 30 -1.47 -11.97 7.91
C GLY A 30 -0.32 -11.13 8.47
N SER A 31 0.37 -10.33 7.65
CA SER A 31 1.35 -9.35 8.15
C SER A 31 0.65 -8.26 8.96
N VAL A 32 1.31 -7.88 10.06
CA VAL A 32 0.85 -6.84 10.99
C VAL A 32 1.46 -5.52 10.57
N ILE A 33 0.67 -4.46 10.56
CA ILE A 33 1.19 -3.10 10.36
C ILE A 33 1.83 -2.64 11.66
N HIS A 34 3.16 -2.54 11.68
CA HIS A 34 3.95 -2.24 12.89
C HIS A 34 4.03 -0.73 13.21
N SER A 35 3.91 0.11 12.19
CA SER A 35 4.00 1.56 12.36
C SER A 35 3.08 2.28 11.38
N MET A 36 2.29 3.22 11.89
CA MET A 36 1.37 4.04 11.11
C MET A 36 1.44 5.47 11.63
N HIS A 37 1.96 6.36 10.79
CA HIS A 37 2.02 7.79 11.11
C HIS A 37 0.69 8.45 10.76
N CYS A 38 0.09 9.10 11.75
CA CYS A 38 -1.04 9.99 11.55
C CYS A 38 -0.60 11.17 10.65
N GLU A 39 -1.45 11.54 9.69
CA GLU A 39 -1.33 12.48 8.58
C GLU A 39 -0.75 11.97 7.25
N ARG A 40 -0.16 10.76 7.17
CA ARG A 40 0.62 10.33 5.98
C ARG A 40 0.43 8.87 5.59
N ILE A 41 -0.81 8.46 5.31
CA ILE A 41 -1.10 7.05 4.95
C ILE A 41 -0.79 6.69 3.51
N HIS A 42 -0.32 7.65 2.71
CA HIS A 42 0.27 7.27 1.44
C HIS A 42 1.70 6.87 1.72
N PHE A 43 2.02 5.60 1.49
CA PHE A 43 3.39 5.14 1.31
C PHE A 43 4.06 6.12 0.32
N PHE A 44 4.79 7.09 0.87
CA PHE A 44 5.66 8.05 0.18
C PHE A 44 5.05 9.02 -0.84
N THR A 45 3.93 9.70 -0.55
CA THR A 45 3.57 10.86 -1.40
C THR A 45 3.61 12.18 -0.64
N CYS A 46 4.41 13.10 -1.17
CA CYS A 46 4.55 14.51 -0.81
C CYS A 46 5.20 14.79 0.54
N VAL A 47 6.48 14.46 0.64
CA VAL A 47 7.33 15.22 1.55
C VAL A 47 8.68 15.46 0.89
N ALA A 48 8.97 16.73 0.58
CA ALA A 48 10.14 17.15 -0.20
C ALA A 48 11.51 16.71 0.37
N TRP A 49 11.54 16.20 1.61
CA TRP A 49 12.72 15.64 2.26
C TRP A 49 12.98 14.17 1.93
N PHE A 50 12.04 13.47 1.29
CA PHE A 50 12.17 12.08 0.86
C PHE A 50 12.44 11.92 -0.64
N ASP A 51 12.40 13.01 -1.41
CA ASP A 51 12.67 13.00 -2.85
C ASP A 51 14.14 12.60 -3.12
N GLY A 52 14.33 11.56 -3.94
CA GLY A 52 15.65 11.06 -4.34
C GLY A 52 16.22 9.90 -3.53
N ASN A 53 15.69 9.63 -2.32
CA ASN A 53 16.09 8.46 -1.51
C ASN A 53 15.05 7.32 -1.54
N HIS A 54 13.79 7.64 -1.84
CA HIS A 54 12.68 6.70 -1.82
C HIS A 54 12.06 6.56 -3.20
N VAL A 55 11.90 5.31 -3.62
CA VAL A 55 11.28 4.98 -4.91
C VAL A 55 9.77 4.91 -4.70
N VAL A 56 9.03 5.79 -5.37
CA VAL A 56 7.56 5.69 -5.47
C VAL A 56 7.24 4.66 -6.54
N PHE A 57 6.60 3.55 -6.15
CA PHE A 57 6.33 2.42 -7.05
C PHE A 57 4.84 2.08 -7.17
N ASP A 58 3.97 2.73 -6.38
CA ASP A 58 2.54 2.49 -6.42
C ASP A 58 1.69 3.75 -6.17
N ARG A 59 0.39 3.61 -6.44
CA ARG A 59 -0.64 4.57 -6.06
C ARG A 59 -1.92 3.86 -5.66
N LEU A 60 -2.61 4.41 -4.66
CA LEU A 60 -3.95 3.95 -4.32
C LEU A 60 -5.00 4.47 -5.31
N ILE A 61 -5.72 3.54 -5.94
CA ILE A 61 -6.84 3.85 -6.85
C ILE A 61 -8.16 3.95 -6.09
N SER A 62 -8.37 3.08 -5.11
CA SER A 62 -9.60 3.02 -4.31
C SER A 62 -9.29 2.51 -2.90
N GLY A 63 -10.19 2.77 -1.94
CA GLY A 63 -10.02 2.35 -0.55
C GLY A 63 -9.44 3.40 0.40
N PHE A 64 -9.39 4.67 0.00
CA PHE A 64 -8.96 5.78 0.88
C PHE A 64 -9.72 5.86 2.21
N HIS A 65 -11.02 5.50 2.21
CA HIS A 65 -11.82 5.48 3.43
C HIS A 65 -11.34 4.43 4.44
N ASN A 66 -10.89 3.26 3.97
CA ASN A 66 -10.33 2.21 4.85
C ASN A 66 -9.03 2.69 5.47
N LEU A 67 -8.17 3.35 4.68
CA LEU A 67 -6.92 3.92 5.18
C LEU A 67 -7.19 4.96 6.27
N LYS A 68 -8.11 5.89 6.02
CA LYS A 68 -8.52 6.89 7.03
C LYS A 68 -9.13 6.26 8.29
N ALA A 69 -9.93 5.20 8.14
CA ALA A 69 -10.46 4.49 9.29
C ALA A 69 -9.33 3.85 10.12
N ILE A 70 -8.36 3.21 9.46
CA ILE A 70 -7.19 2.64 10.14
C ILE A 70 -6.37 3.74 10.83
N GLU A 71 -6.24 4.92 10.20
CA GLU A 71 -5.62 6.11 10.81
C GLU A 71 -6.27 6.50 12.12
N ALA A 72 -7.60 6.65 12.08
CA ALA A 72 -8.36 7.18 13.18
C ALA A 72 -8.36 6.21 14.36
N GLU A 73 -8.30 4.91 14.08
CA GLU A 73 -8.36 3.84 15.08
C GLU A 73 -6.98 3.47 15.65
N VAL A 74 -5.89 3.58 14.87
CA VAL A 74 -4.57 3.01 15.21
C VAL A 74 -3.40 3.98 14.96
N GLY A 75 -3.63 5.09 14.26
CA GLY A 75 -2.62 6.10 13.98
C GLY A 75 -2.17 6.84 15.23
N SER A 76 -0.86 7.07 15.33
CA SER A 76 -0.25 7.87 16.40
C SER A 76 0.67 8.93 15.80
N THR A 77 0.81 10.06 16.48
CA THR A 77 1.77 11.12 16.10
C THR A 77 3.22 10.64 16.16
N SER A 78 3.52 9.60 16.95
CA SER A 78 4.85 9.00 17.03
C SER A 78 5.09 7.87 16.02
N GLY A 79 4.07 7.47 15.26
CA GLY A 79 4.14 6.35 14.32
C GLY A 79 4.07 4.97 14.94
N THR A 80 4.19 4.81 16.25
CA THR A 80 4.04 3.52 16.92
C THR A 80 2.56 3.15 17.00
N THR A 81 2.16 2.06 16.34
CA THR A 81 0.81 1.53 16.48
C THR A 81 0.60 1.04 17.91
N THR A 82 -0.49 1.45 18.54
CA THR A 82 -0.90 0.91 19.84
C THR A 82 -1.17 -0.58 19.69
N LYS A 83 -0.45 -1.44 20.45
CA LYS A 83 -0.62 -2.91 20.45
C LYS A 83 -2.04 -3.40 20.81
N ILE A 84 -2.94 -2.48 21.14
CA ILE A 84 -4.33 -2.74 21.54
C ILE A 84 -5.18 -3.11 20.32
N ASN A 85 -4.94 -2.47 19.16
CA ASN A 85 -5.70 -2.72 17.93
C ASN A 85 -4.75 -3.18 16.82
N GLU A 86 -4.50 -4.49 16.74
CA GLU A 86 -3.66 -5.06 15.69
C GLU A 86 -4.37 -5.01 14.32
N VAL A 87 -3.79 -4.25 13.38
CA VAL A 87 -4.27 -4.19 12.00
C VAL A 87 -3.51 -5.23 11.18
N LYS A 88 -4.25 -6.22 10.66
CA LYS A 88 -3.71 -7.30 9.84
C LYS A 88 -4.29 -7.26 8.44
N ILE A 89 -3.44 -7.56 7.46
CA ILE A 89 -3.91 -7.75 6.08
C ILE A 89 -4.62 -9.11 6.03
N ALA A 90 -5.95 -9.08 6.10
CA ALA A 90 -6.76 -10.31 6.11
C ALA A 90 -6.65 -11.10 4.80
N ASN A 91 -6.56 -10.39 3.67
CA ASN A 91 -6.36 -10.99 2.36
C ASN A 91 -5.75 -9.97 1.39
N CYS A 92 -4.95 -10.43 0.44
CA CYS A 92 -4.39 -9.64 -0.64
C CYS A 92 -4.38 -10.45 -1.94
N GLY A 93 -4.27 -9.76 -3.08
CA GLY A 93 -4.26 -10.39 -4.40
C GLY A 93 -4.15 -9.36 -5.51
N GLU A 94 -3.90 -9.84 -6.73
CA GLU A 94 -3.88 -9.02 -7.94
C GLU A 94 -5.29 -8.94 -8.55
N VAL A 95 -5.69 -7.73 -8.96
CA VAL A 95 -6.94 -7.50 -9.69
C VAL A 95 -6.57 -7.07 -11.10
N VAL A 96 -6.91 -7.90 -12.09
CA VAL A 96 -6.75 -7.54 -13.49
C VAL A 96 -7.87 -6.56 -13.84
N ILE A 97 -7.52 -5.29 -13.98
CA ILE A 97 -8.45 -4.27 -14.46
C ILE A 97 -8.47 -4.40 -15.98
N ALA A 98 -9.57 -4.92 -16.53
CA ALA A 98 -9.78 -4.87 -17.97
C ALA A 98 -9.76 -3.40 -18.42
N PRO A 99 -9.10 -3.05 -19.53
CA PRO A 99 -9.04 -1.68 -19.99
C PRO A 99 -10.46 -1.14 -20.11
N VAL A 100 -10.75 -0.08 -19.34
CA VAL A 100 -11.99 0.68 -19.52
C VAL A 100 -11.94 1.18 -20.95
N ALA A 101 -12.83 0.67 -21.80
CA ALA A 101 -13.02 1.23 -23.13
C ALA A 101 -13.33 2.72 -22.92
N VAL A 102 -12.39 3.58 -23.31
CA VAL A 102 -12.61 5.02 -23.32
C VAL A 102 -13.66 5.26 -24.41
N VAL A 103 -14.92 5.31 -24.01
CA VAL A 103 -15.99 5.83 -24.86
C VAL A 103 -15.73 7.33 -24.94
N ASN A 104 -14.95 7.73 -25.94
CA ASN A 104 -14.85 9.11 -26.34
C ASN A 104 -16.23 9.52 -26.86
N TYR A 105 -16.89 10.45 -26.18
CA TYR A 105 -18.09 11.14 -26.67
C TYR A 105 -17.70 12.26 -27.62
#